data_AF-A0A814L6W8-F1
#
_entry.id   AF-A0A814L6W8-F1
#
_cell.length_a   1.000
_cell.length_b   1.000
_cell.length_c   1.000
_cell.angle_alpha   90.00
_cell.angle_beta   90.00
_cell.angle_gamma   90.00
#
_symmetry.space_group_name_H-M   'P 1'
#
loop_
_entity.id
_entity.type
_entity.pdbx_description
1 polymer ?
#
loop_
_entity_poly.entity_id
_entity_poly.type
_entity_poly.pdbx_seq_one_letter_code
_entity_poly.pdbx_strand_id
1 'polypeptide(L)'
;MPSTLLNQLRMMFRTTTSRELALANNYTYINEDKISRSLICPICLDPLMDPQTHILCENSFCNRCIRKLKQCPCCRASIINPNDLKLTSHVLRNILDELEVQCNVCKQTLYRGNFSIHIRNNCLKHSLISPEEEENLMNISSTSILNNSTTNRISFDEQQLEKHLSNLYRRIHILETELFELKKTLYICLFVLLTISTLIFFGSIFSYIIISFLSVFFKQWLPSFIETLTKFLFDFSPLTTLFRIVFIGIYFFLICYKRRPSDINLLTIIICLVIVLFNILILILHLIITHFNLLFLIFLIIMIGKYFHIQLPNNEEILNFLNHIRNQYQQLR
;
A
#
# COMPACT_ATOMS: atom_id res chain seq x y z
N MET A 1 -20.68 16.49 23.80
CA MET A 1 -19.75 17.07 22.79
C MET A 1 -19.08 18.28 23.41
N PRO A 2 -17.74 18.34 23.46
CA PRO A 2 -17.06 19.39 22.71
C PRO A 2 -15.67 18.95 22.19
N SER A 3 -15.63 17.92 21.36
CA SER A 3 -14.44 17.63 20.52
C SER A 3 -14.43 18.46 19.24
N THR A 4 -15.57 19.07 18.89
CA THR A 4 -15.73 19.95 17.73
C THR A 4 -15.11 21.32 17.95
N LEU A 5 -15.07 21.85 19.17
CA LEU A 5 -14.44 23.14 19.48
C LEU A 5 -12.90 23.03 19.48
N LEU A 6 -12.35 21.93 20.01
CA LEU A 6 -10.91 21.66 19.98
C LEU A 6 -10.41 21.35 18.54
N ASN A 7 -11.25 20.69 17.73
CA ASN A 7 -10.94 20.42 16.32
C ASN A 7 -11.17 21.63 15.40
N GLN A 8 -12.15 22.50 15.70
CA GLN A 8 -12.31 23.79 15.01
C GLN A 8 -11.17 24.75 15.37
N LEU A 9 -10.69 24.74 16.62
CA LEU A 9 -9.48 25.47 17.00
C LEU A 9 -8.24 24.92 16.28
N ARG A 10 -8.07 23.60 16.14
CA ARG A 10 -6.95 22.99 15.38
C ARG A 10 -6.95 23.30 13.89
N MET A 11 -8.13 23.48 13.28
CA MET A 11 -8.26 23.75 11.85
C MET A 11 -7.99 25.22 11.48
N MET A 12 -7.84 26.13 12.47
CA MET A 12 -7.37 27.51 12.27
C MET A 12 -5.83 27.68 12.32
N PHE A 13 -5.05 26.62 12.61
CA PHE A 13 -3.58 26.68 12.73
C PHE A 13 -2.85 26.73 11.37
N ARG A 14 -3.29 27.57 10.43
CA ARG A 14 -2.51 27.85 9.22
C ARG A 14 -1.39 28.88 9.43
N THR A 15 -1.39 29.65 10.51
CA THR A 15 -0.32 30.61 10.81
C THR A 15 -0.18 30.91 12.31
N THR A 16 -0.11 29.90 13.18
CA THR A 16 0.17 30.25 14.59
C THR A 16 1.60 30.70 14.79
N THR A 17 1.72 31.98 15.12
CA THR A 17 2.94 32.66 15.57
C THR A 17 3.51 31.94 16.79
N SER A 18 4.79 32.12 17.10
CA SER A 18 5.32 31.61 18.37
C SER A 18 4.78 32.37 19.57
N ARG A 19 4.30 33.60 19.40
CA ARG A 19 3.51 34.32 20.42
C ARG A 19 2.22 33.61 20.80
N GLU A 20 1.44 33.15 19.82
CA GLU A 20 0.25 32.31 20.07
C GLU A 20 0.61 30.96 20.69
N LEU A 21 1.82 30.45 20.39
CA LEU A 21 2.32 29.23 21.03
C LEU A 21 2.82 29.47 22.46
N ALA A 22 3.37 30.64 22.79
CA ALA A 22 3.73 31.04 24.14
C ALA A 22 2.46 31.22 25.00
N LEU A 23 1.42 31.83 24.43
CA LEU A 23 0.08 31.87 25.01
C LEU A 23 -0.51 30.47 25.21
N ALA A 24 -0.39 29.58 24.22
CA ALA A 24 -0.80 28.18 24.35
C ALA A 24 0.05 27.40 25.37
N ASN A 25 1.31 27.81 25.58
CA ASN A 25 2.19 27.29 26.61
C ASN A 25 2.04 28.04 27.94
N ASN A 26 1.03 28.89 28.11
CA ASN A 26 0.73 29.60 29.35
C ASN A 26 1.86 30.52 29.88
N TYR A 27 2.67 31.14 29.02
CA TYR A 27 3.60 32.20 29.43
C TYR A 27 3.71 33.36 28.44
N THR A 28 4.30 34.46 28.90
CA THR A 28 4.67 35.64 28.08
C THR A 28 6.14 35.97 28.28
N TYR A 29 6.83 36.44 27.24
CA TYR A 29 8.24 36.85 27.37
C TYR A 29 8.30 38.20 28.07
N ILE A 30 9.25 38.33 28.99
CA ILE A 30 9.53 39.61 29.64
C ILE A 30 10.55 40.35 28.78
N ASN A 31 10.34 41.65 28.57
CA ASN A 31 11.22 42.50 27.77
C ASN A 31 11.44 41.99 26.33
N GLU A 32 10.37 41.72 25.57
CA GLU A 32 10.44 41.27 24.17
C GLU A 32 11.40 42.15 23.31
N ASP A 33 11.40 43.46 23.55
CA ASP A 33 12.23 44.43 22.82
C ASP A 33 13.74 44.28 23.06
N LYS A 34 14.14 43.63 24.16
CA LYS A 34 15.56 43.41 24.51
C LYS A 34 16.11 42.09 23.96
N ILE A 35 15.25 41.23 23.42
CA ILE A 35 15.67 39.93 22.89
C ILE A 35 16.52 40.16 21.63
N SER A 36 17.73 39.60 21.60
CA SER A 36 18.61 39.73 20.44
C SER A 36 17.94 39.22 19.16
N ARG A 37 18.07 39.96 18.06
CA ARG A 37 17.54 39.58 16.74
C ARG A 37 18.06 38.21 16.26
N SER A 38 19.24 37.79 16.71
CA SER A 38 19.80 36.46 16.40
C SER A 38 19.03 35.30 17.04
N LEU A 39 18.21 35.57 18.06
CA LEU A 39 17.36 34.60 18.75
C LEU A 39 15.92 34.61 18.21
N ILE A 40 15.62 35.51 17.27
CA ILE A 40 14.30 35.66 16.67
C ILE A 40 14.24 34.87 15.36
N CYS A 41 13.19 34.06 15.20
CA CYS A 41 12.94 33.32 13.98
C CYS A 41 12.52 34.29 12.86
N PRO A 42 13.19 34.30 11.70
CA PRO A 42 12.85 35.23 10.60
C PRO A 42 11.53 34.89 9.89
N ILE A 43 10.93 33.73 10.19
CA ILE A 43 9.66 33.30 9.58
C ILE A 43 8.46 33.75 10.43
N CYS A 44 8.52 33.54 11.75
CA CYS A 44 7.41 33.88 12.65
C CYS A 44 7.64 35.16 13.45
N LEU A 45 8.82 35.76 13.36
CA LEU A 45 9.22 36.99 14.05
C LEU A 45 9.14 36.93 15.58
N ASP A 46 9.30 35.73 16.14
CA ASP A 46 9.27 35.48 17.57
C ASP A 46 10.53 34.72 18.03
N PRO A 47 10.84 34.68 19.34
CA PRO A 47 11.93 33.86 19.87
C PRO A 47 11.86 32.41 19.39
N LEU A 48 13.02 31.86 19.03
CA LEU A 48 13.14 30.53 18.44
C LEU A 48 12.59 29.43 19.36
N MET A 49 11.67 28.62 18.85
CA MET A 49 11.08 27.45 19.52
C MET A 49 11.56 26.17 18.81
N ASP A 50 12.16 25.24 19.55
CA ASP A 50 12.82 24.04 19.02
C ASP A 50 13.70 24.35 17.79
N PRO A 51 14.79 25.13 17.95
CA PRO A 51 15.50 25.69 16.82
C PRO A 51 16.18 24.62 15.96
N GLN A 52 15.99 24.71 14.64
CA GLN A 52 16.71 23.98 13.60
C GLN A 52 17.57 24.97 12.79
N THR A 53 18.80 24.59 12.48
CA THR A 53 19.74 25.40 11.71
C THR A 53 19.92 24.81 10.32
N HIS A 54 19.76 25.64 9.30
CA HIS A 54 20.01 25.23 7.92
C HIS A 54 21.52 25.09 7.69
N ILE A 55 21.98 23.96 7.15
CA ILE A 55 23.42 23.64 7.11
C ILE A 55 24.20 24.58 6.20
N LEU A 56 23.64 24.98 5.05
CA LEU A 56 24.39 25.75 4.05
C LEU A 56 24.58 27.21 4.42
N CYS A 57 23.59 27.84 5.05
CA CYS A 57 23.63 29.28 5.36
C CYS A 57 23.67 29.58 6.85
N GLU A 58 23.69 28.54 7.69
CA GLU A 58 23.81 28.61 9.16
C GLU A 58 22.76 29.49 9.87
N ASN A 59 21.65 29.80 9.19
CA ASN A 59 20.54 30.52 9.78
C ASN A 59 19.65 29.56 10.58
N SER A 60 19.18 30.00 11.75
CA SER A 60 18.32 29.23 12.63
C SER A 60 16.84 29.63 12.50
N PHE A 61 15.96 28.65 12.60
CA PHE A 61 14.52 28.79 12.47
C PHE A 61 13.80 27.88 13.48
N CYS A 62 12.56 28.18 13.85
CA CYS A 62 11.75 27.22 14.61
C CYS A 62 11.52 25.95 13.78
N ASN A 63 11.61 24.77 14.40
CA ASN A 63 11.40 23.48 13.72
C ASN A 63 10.09 23.45 12.89
N ARG A 64 8.99 23.92 13.49
CA ARG A 64 7.67 24.01 12.83
C ARG A 64 7.59 25.03 11.69
N CYS A 65 8.45 26.04 11.70
CA CYS A 65 8.43 27.10 10.69
C CYS A 65 9.17 26.63 9.44
N ILE A 66 10.38 26.11 9.60
CA ILE A 66 11.23 25.73 8.46
C ILE A 66 10.75 24.45 7.77
N ARG A 67 10.18 23.48 8.50
CA ARG A 67 9.66 22.22 7.93
C ARG A 67 8.49 22.39 6.96
N LYS A 68 7.82 23.55 6.98
CA LYS A 68 6.73 23.87 6.05
C LYS A 68 7.24 24.38 4.69
N LEU A 69 8.52 24.75 4.61
CA LEU A 69 9.11 25.37 3.43
C LEU A 69 9.97 24.37 2.66
N LYS A 70 9.91 24.46 1.33
CA LYS A 70 10.79 23.69 0.43
C LYS A 70 12.12 24.39 0.15
N GLN A 71 12.24 25.66 0.51
CA GLN A 71 13.42 26.49 0.28
C GLN A 71 13.70 27.35 1.51
N CYS A 72 14.98 27.56 1.81
CA CYS A 72 15.40 28.42 2.90
C CYS A 72 15.04 29.88 2.59
N PRO A 73 14.33 30.60 3.47
CA PRO A 73 13.93 31.99 3.20
C PRO A 73 15.12 32.97 3.18
N CYS A 74 16.25 32.62 3.82
CA CYS A 74 17.43 33.48 3.87
C CYS A 74 18.32 33.33 2.63
N CYS A 75 18.59 32.10 2.18
CA CYS A 75 19.54 31.83 1.09
C CYS A 75 18.90 31.25 -0.19
N ARG A 76 17.59 30.97 -0.18
CA ARG A 76 16.81 30.35 -1.27
C ARG A 76 17.26 28.96 -1.70
N ALA A 77 18.23 28.35 -1.01
CA ALA A 77 18.64 26.96 -1.25
C ALA A 77 17.50 25.98 -0.93
N SER A 78 17.46 24.87 -1.67
CA SER A 78 16.42 23.85 -1.52
C SER A 78 16.62 23.02 -0.25
N ILE A 79 15.51 22.73 0.45
CA ILE A 79 15.44 21.87 1.63
C ILE A 79 14.72 20.60 1.18
N ILE A 80 15.49 19.63 0.67
CA ILE A 80 14.94 18.41 0.06
C ILE A 80 15.01 17.26 1.06
N ASN A 81 16.12 17.18 1.79
CA ASN A 81 16.39 16.11 2.72
C ASN A 81 16.24 16.61 4.16
N PRO A 82 15.81 15.75 5.10
CA PRO A 82 15.79 16.10 6.52
C PRO A 82 17.18 16.44 7.06
N ASN A 83 18.23 15.94 6.40
CA ASN A 83 19.62 16.21 6.75
C ASN A 83 20.08 17.62 6.37
N ASP A 84 19.33 18.38 5.56
CA ASP A 84 19.66 19.77 5.22
C ASP A 84 19.44 20.72 6.43
N LEU A 85 18.76 20.21 7.46
CA LEU A 85 18.49 20.87 8.73
C LEU A 85 19.20 20.10 9.84
N LYS A 86 20.08 20.79 10.57
CA LYS A 86 20.70 20.25 11.79
C LYS A 86 20.01 20.83 13.02
N LEU A 87 20.00 20.06 14.09
CA LEU A 87 19.67 20.60 15.40
C LEU A 87 20.64 21.75 15.71
N THR A 88 20.12 22.86 16.19
CA THR A 88 20.91 24.07 16.45
C THR A 88 21.97 23.83 17.52
N SER A 89 23.01 24.68 17.60
CA SER A 89 24.07 24.54 18.60
C SER A 89 23.50 24.56 20.03
N HIS A 90 24.16 23.83 20.93
CA HIS A 90 23.80 23.80 22.34
C HIS A 90 23.85 25.19 22.98
N VAL A 91 24.86 25.99 22.60
CA VAL A 91 25.05 27.36 23.09
C VAL A 91 23.82 28.23 22.78
N LEU A 92 23.29 28.19 21.55
CA LEU A 92 22.12 29.00 21.21
C LEU A 92 20.88 28.56 22.00
N ARG A 93 20.71 27.25 22.25
CA ARG A 93 19.61 26.75 23.09
C ARG A 93 19.72 27.25 24.52
N ASN A 94 20.91 27.20 25.12
CA ASN A 94 21.12 27.72 26.47
C ASN A 94 20.76 29.20 26.57
N ILE A 95 21.19 30.01 25.60
CA ILE A 95 20.85 31.45 25.56
C ILE A 95 19.33 31.65 25.42
N LEU A 96 18.63 30.81 24.65
CA LEU A 96 17.16 30.85 24.57
C LEU A 96 16.49 30.45 25.89
N ASP A 97 17.06 29.48 26.61
CA ASP A 97 16.53 28.98 27.87
C ASP A 97 16.71 29.99 29.02
N GLU A 98 17.71 30.86 28.93
CA GLU A 98 17.96 31.99 29.83
C GLU A 98 17.02 33.20 29.61
N LEU A 99 16.14 33.16 28.60
CA LEU A 99 15.15 34.22 28.41
C LEU A 99 14.13 34.23 29.55
N GLU A 100 13.88 35.41 30.13
CA GLU A 100 12.88 35.58 31.17
C GLU A 100 11.46 35.50 30.61
N VAL A 101 10.60 34.74 31.30
CA VAL A 101 9.19 34.56 30.98
C VAL A 101 8.34 34.72 32.23
N GLN A 102 7.14 35.25 32.06
CA GLN A 102 6.13 35.32 33.11
C GLN A 102 5.06 34.26 32.87
N CYS A 103 4.78 33.45 33.89
CA CYS A 103 3.69 32.48 33.86
C CYS A 103 2.33 33.19 33.80
N ASN A 104 1.47 32.83 32.84
CA ASN A 104 0.17 33.47 32.70
C ASN A 104 -0.80 33.09 33.82
N VAL A 105 -0.58 31.95 34.49
CA VAL A 105 -1.44 31.40 35.54
C VAL A 105 -1.12 31.99 36.92
N CYS A 106 0.12 31.83 37.42
CA CYS A 106 0.50 32.29 38.75
C CYS A 106 1.29 33.61 38.76
N LYS A 107 1.54 34.22 37.59
CA LYS A 107 2.29 35.48 37.41
C LYS A 107 3.76 35.47 37.87
N GLN A 108 4.28 34.32 38.29
CA GLN A 108 5.69 34.17 38.63
C GLN A 108 6.59 34.38 37.41
N THR A 109 7.68 35.12 37.61
CA THR A 109 8.77 35.30 36.63
C THR A 109 9.83 34.22 36.81
N LEU A 110 10.26 33.60 35.71
CA LEU A 110 11.30 32.58 35.69
C LEU A 110 11.98 32.51 34.33
N TYR A 111 13.06 31.73 34.23
CA TYR A 111 13.71 31.43 32.95
C TYR A 111 12.90 30.44 32.12
N ARG A 112 12.87 30.64 30.81
CA ARG A 112 12.15 29.81 29.85
C ARG A 112 12.49 28.32 29.97
N GLY A 113 13.76 27.97 30.15
CA GLY A 113 14.19 26.57 30.30
C GLY A 113 13.55 25.86 31.50
N ASN A 114 13.26 26.61 32.57
CA ASN A 114 12.68 26.08 33.80
C ASN A 114 11.14 26.05 33.78
N PHE A 115 10.51 26.58 32.72
CA PHE A 115 9.06 26.70 32.65
C PHE A 115 8.33 25.36 32.69
N SER A 116 8.87 24.33 32.02
CA SER A 116 8.28 22.99 32.02
C SER A 116 8.24 22.35 33.42
N ILE A 117 9.26 22.62 34.25
CA ILE A 117 9.35 22.15 35.63
C ILE A 117 8.36 22.92 36.51
N HIS A 118 8.26 24.24 36.32
CA HIS A 118 7.33 25.10 37.04
C HIS A 118 5.87 24.64 36.88
N ILE A 119 5.43 24.38 35.64
CA ILE A 119 4.06 23.91 35.35
C ILE A 119 3.76 22.58 36.05
N ARG A 120 4.73 21.65 36.09
CA ARG A 120 4.52 20.32 36.66
C ARG A 120 4.39 20.32 38.18
N ASN A 121 5.18 21.15 38.86
CA ASN A 121 5.41 20.99 40.30
C ASN A 121 4.86 22.14 41.16
N ASN A 122 4.90 23.38 40.66
CA ASN A 122 4.84 24.57 41.51
C ASN A 122 3.78 25.61 41.08
N CYS A 123 3.24 25.53 39.86
CA CYS A 123 2.35 26.56 39.31
C CYS A 123 1.04 26.73 40.10
N LEU A 124 0.38 25.64 40.50
CA LEU A 124 -0.93 25.69 41.18
C LEU A 124 -0.85 25.99 42.68
N LYS A 125 0.34 25.87 43.29
CA LYS A 125 0.53 26.18 44.72
C LYS A 125 0.53 27.68 44.96
N HIS A 126 1.05 28.46 44.01
CA HIS A 126 1.11 29.92 44.10
C HIS A 126 -0.17 30.63 43.66
N SER A 127 -1.06 29.99 42.87
CA SER A 127 -2.31 30.65 42.44
C SER A 127 -3.35 30.81 43.56
N LEU A 128 -3.12 30.18 44.71
CA LEU A 128 -3.97 30.28 45.90
C LEU A 128 -3.48 31.30 46.93
N ILE A 129 -2.35 31.95 46.65
CA ILE A 129 -1.80 33.02 47.50
C ILE A 129 -1.90 34.30 46.66
N SER A 130 -2.94 35.09 46.91
CA SER A 130 -3.01 36.45 46.38
C SER A 130 -1.84 37.28 46.91
N PRO A 131 -1.40 38.34 46.22
CA PRO A 131 -0.23 39.15 46.61
C PRO A 131 -0.38 39.94 47.92
N GLU A 132 -1.39 39.68 48.73
CA GLU A 132 -1.67 40.43 49.97
C GLU A 132 -1.09 39.75 51.23
N GLU A 133 -0.53 38.54 51.12
CA GLU A 133 -0.08 37.76 52.30
C GLU A 133 1.43 37.46 52.35
N GLU A 134 2.26 38.07 51.51
CA GLU A 134 3.72 37.88 51.60
C GLU A 134 4.39 38.79 52.65
N GLU A 135 3.69 39.80 53.19
CA GLU A 135 4.25 40.73 54.20
C GLU A 135 3.99 40.31 55.66
N ASN A 136 3.10 39.32 55.91
CA ASN A 136 2.69 38.94 57.27
C ASN A 136 3.35 37.65 57.81
N LEU A 137 4.19 36.96 57.05
CA LEU A 137 4.78 35.68 57.48
C LEU A 137 6.06 35.80 58.32
N MET A 138 6.45 37.02 58.72
CA MET A 138 7.55 37.22 59.69
C MET A 138 7.13 37.74 61.06
N ASN A 139 5.85 37.97 61.32
CA ASN A 139 5.36 38.36 62.63
C ASN A 139 4.00 37.70 62.87
N ILE A 140 3.96 36.57 63.58
CA ILE A 140 2.91 36.20 64.56
C ILE A 140 3.41 34.89 65.19
N SER A 141 4.33 35.04 66.13
CA SER A 141 4.29 34.21 67.33
C SER A 141 3.29 34.88 68.26
N SER A 142 2.41 34.09 68.89
CA SER A 142 1.40 34.52 69.88
C SER A 142 0.13 35.14 69.29
N THR A 143 -0.96 34.38 69.17
CA THR A 143 -2.11 34.46 70.10
C THR A 143 -3.27 33.59 69.63
N SER A 144 -4.05 33.20 70.62
CA SER A 144 -5.01 32.12 70.73
C SER A 144 -6.45 32.49 70.38
N ILE A 145 -7.20 31.49 69.88
CA ILE A 145 -8.62 31.18 70.14
C ILE A 145 -9.68 32.26 69.81
N LEU A 146 -10.52 32.00 68.80
CA LEU A 146 -11.97 31.70 68.93
C LEU A 146 -12.59 31.39 67.56
N ASN A 147 -13.61 30.52 67.54
CA ASN A 147 -14.56 30.19 66.45
C ASN A 147 -14.34 28.87 65.68
N ASN A 148 -14.36 27.75 66.42
CA ASN A 148 -14.58 26.41 65.87
C ASN A 148 -16.01 25.95 66.18
N SER A 149 -16.97 26.26 65.32
CA SER A 149 -18.28 25.58 65.35
C SER A 149 -19.08 25.66 64.04
N THR A 150 -18.69 26.50 63.08
CA THR A 150 -19.36 26.58 61.77
C THR A 150 -18.57 25.94 60.62
N THR A 151 -17.28 25.64 60.81
CA THR A 151 -16.39 25.03 59.80
C THR A 151 -16.58 23.52 59.60
N ASN A 152 -17.08 22.79 60.60
CA ASN A 152 -17.18 21.32 60.52
C ASN A 152 -18.36 20.80 59.67
N ARG A 153 -19.37 21.62 59.36
CA ARG A 153 -20.47 21.19 58.46
C ARG A 153 -20.13 21.42 56.99
N ILE A 154 -19.41 22.49 56.67
CA ILE A 154 -18.98 22.80 55.29
C ILE A 154 -17.88 21.83 54.83
N SER A 155 -16.94 21.46 55.72
CA SER A 155 -15.85 20.53 55.38
C SER A 155 -16.32 19.10 55.10
N PHE A 156 -17.44 18.66 55.69
CA PHE A 156 -17.97 17.32 55.50
C PHE A 156 -18.65 17.16 54.12
N ASP A 157 -19.40 18.18 53.70
CA ASP A 157 -20.04 18.21 52.37
C ASP A 157 -19.01 18.35 51.24
N GLU A 158 -17.93 19.13 51.43
CA GLU A 158 -16.83 19.21 50.45
C GLU A 158 -16.10 17.88 50.28
N GLN A 159 -15.79 17.17 51.37
CA GLN A 159 -15.14 15.86 51.27
C GLN A 159 -16.02 14.81 50.57
N GLN A 160 -17.33 14.85 50.80
CA GLN A 160 -18.26 13.94 50.12
C GLN A 160 -18.39 14.30 48.62
N LEU A 161 -18.39 15.59 48.28
CA LEU A 161 -18.43 16.08 46.91
C LEU A 161 -17.16 15.73 46.12
N GLU A 162 -15.98 15.89 46.71
CA GLU A 162 -14.69 15.50 46.10
C GLU A 162 -14.62 14.00 45.81
N LYS A 163 -15.15 13.17 46.72
CA LYS A 163 -15.25 11.72 46.52
C LYS A 163 -16.21 11.36 45.37
N HIS A 164 -17.30 12.10 45.20
CA HIS A 164 -18.20 11.92 44.06
C HIS A 164 -17.56 12.37 42.74
N LEU A 165 -16.87 13.51 42.73
CA LEU A 165 -16.16 14.03 41.56
C LEU A 165 -15.04 13.10 41.10
N SER A 166 -14.21 12.60 42.01
CA SER A 166 -13.13 11.65 41.69
C SER A 166 -13.67 10.34 41.09
N ASN A 167 -14.81 9.83 41.59
CA ASN A 167 -15.48 8.68 41.01
C ASN A 167 -16.03 8.94 39.60
N LEU A 168 -16.60 10.13 39.35
CA LEU A 168 -17.06 10.53 38.01
C LEU A 168 -15.89 10.65 37.03
N TYR A 169 -14.79 11.29 37.44
CA TYR A 169 -13.58 11.41 36.63
C TYR A 169 -13.00 10.04 36.26
N ARG A 170 -12.95 9.09 37.21
CA ARG A 170 -12.49 7.73 36.94
C ARG A 170 -13.36 7.04 35.89
N ARG A 171 -14.68 7.20 35.95
CA ARG A 171 -15.61 6.61 34.95
C ARG A 171 -15.44 7.25 33.58
N ILE A 172 -15.29 8.57 33.51
CA ILE A 172 -15.04 9.29 32.25
C ILE A 172 -13.74 8.79 31.61
N HIS A 173 -12.66 8.66 32.39
CA HIS A 173 -11.38 8.15 31.90
C HIS A 173 -11.49 6.71 31.38
N ILE A 174 -12.24 5.84 32.05
CA ILE A 174 -12.49 4.46 31.57
C ILE A 174 -13.21 4.49 30.23
N LEU A 175 -14.29 5.27 30.11
CA LEU A 175 -15.05 5.40 28.85
C LEU A 175 -14.20 5.99 27.72
N GLU A 176 -13.34 6.97 28.00
CA GLU A 176 -12.44 7.54 27.01
C GLU A 176 -11.42 6.51 26.51
N THR A 177 -10.91 5.67 27.43
CA THR A 177 -9.99 4.58 27.10
C THR A 177 -10.68 3.51 26.23
N GLU A 178 -11.90 3.10 26.59
CA GLU A 178 -12.68 2.15 25.79
C GLU A 178 -13.01 2.71 24.40
N LEU A 179 -13.36 3.99 24.31
CA LEU A 179 -13.64 4.66 23.04
C LEU A 179 -12.38 4.76 22.17
N PHE A 180 -11.21 4.96 22.77
CA PHE A 180 -9.93 4.93 22.07
C PHE A 180 -9.63 3.55 21.48
N GLU A 181 -9.81 2.47 22.25
CA GLU A 181 -9.60 1.10 21.75
C GLU A 181 -10.65 0.71 20.68
N LEU A 182 -11.89 1.17 20.81
CA LEU A 182 -12.92 0.98 19.79
C LEU A 182 -12.54 1.69 18.48
N LYS A 183 -12.08 2.95 18.55
CA LYS A 183 -11.60 3.70 17.38
C LYS A 183 -10.43 3.01 16.69
N LYS A 184 -9.47 2.51 17.47
CA LYS A 184 -8.33 1.77 16.95
C LYS A 184 -8.78 0.48 16.25
N THR A 185 -9.71 -0.26 16.85
CA THR A 185 -10.29 -1.47 16.26
C THR A 185 -11.02 -1.17 14.96
N LEU A 186 -11.80 -0.09 14.91
CA LEU A 186 -12.51 0.36 13.71
C LEU A 186 -11.53 0.76 12.60
N TYR A 187 -10.44 1.46 12.93
CA TYR A 187 -9.41 1.83 11.97
C TYR A 187 -8.70 0.61 11.37
N ILE A 188 -8.37 -0.38 12.21
CA ILE A 188 -7.78 -1.66 11.75
C ILE A 188 -8.76 -2.39 10.82
N CYS A 189 -10.04 -2.48 11.20
CA CYS A 189 -11.07 -3.11 10.37
C CYS A 189 -11.21 -2.41 9.01
N LEU A 190 -11.26 -1.08 8.99
CA LEU A 190 -11.35 -0.30 7.76
C LEU A 190 -10.10 -0.47 6.88
N PHE A 191 -8.91 -0.53 7.48
CA PHE A 191 -7.67 -0.82 6.77
C PHE A 191 -7.72 -2.22 6.13
N VAL A 192 -8.14 -3.24 6.87
CA VAL A 192 -8.27 -4.61 6.34
C VAL A 192 -9.28 -4.67 5.19
N LEU A 193 -10.45 -4.05 5.33
CA LEU A 193 -11.45 -4.00 4.26
C LEU A 193 -10.92 -3.29 3.01
N LEU A 194 -10.18 -2.19 3.18
CA LEU A 194 -9.55 -1.49 2.06
C LEU A 194 -8.53 -2.38 1.36
N THR A 195 -7.68 -3.09 2.11
CA THR A 195 -6.69 -4.01 1.52
C THR A 195 -7.35 -5.13 0.73
N ILE A 196 -8.42 -5.74 1.26
CA ILE A 196 -9.20 -6.78 0.56
C ILE A 196 -9.81 -6.21 -0.72
N SER A 197 -10.41 -5.01 -0.65
CA SER A 197 -11.00 -4.35 -1.82
C SER A 197 -9.97 -4.08 -2.92
N THR A 198 -8.78 -3.59 -2.56
CA THR A 198 -7.69 -3.39 -3.53
C THR A 198 -7.22 -4.70 -4.16
N LEU A 199 -7.14 -5.78 -3.38
CA LEU A 199 -6.72 -7.09 -3.88
C LEU A 199 -7.73 -7.68 -4.86
N ILE A 200 -9.04 -7.52 -4.60
CA ILE A 200 -10.10 -7.90 -5.53
C ILE A 200 -10.02 -7.09 -6.83
N PHE A 201 -9.80 -5.78 -6.73
CA PHE A 201 -9.67 -4.89 -7.90
C PHE A 201 -8.48 -5.26 -8.78
N PHE A 202 -7.30 -5.49 -8.21
CA PHE A 202 -6.15 -5.94 -8.99
C PHE A 202 -6.37 -7.35 -9.55
N GLY A 203 -6.97 -8.26 -8.76
CA GLY A 203 -7.29 -9.61 -9.21
C GLY A 203 -8.21 -9.63 -10.44
N SER A 204 -9.22 -8.75 -10.50
CA SER A 204 -10.11 -8.65 -11.66
C SER A 204 -9.40 -8.10 -12.90
N ILE A 205 -8.53 -7.10 -12.74
CA ILE A 205 -7.69 -6.58 -13.84
C ILE A 205 -6.76 -7.67 -14.38
N PHE A 206 -6.06 -8.38 -13.50
CA PHE A 206 -5.17 -9.49 -13.92
C PHE A 206 -5.94 -10.59 -14.63
N SER A 207 -7.10 -10.99 -14.09
CA SER A 207 -7.99 -11.97 -14.74
C SER A 207 -8.41 -11.50 -16.15
N TYR A 208 -8.80 -10.24 -16.30
CA TYR A 208 -9.14 -9.66 -17.60
C TYR A 208 -7.97 -9.67 -18.59
N ILE A 209 -6.76 -9.32 -18.14
CA ILE A 209 -5.55 -9.35 -18.98
C ILE A 209 -5.24 -10.79 -19.40
N ILE A 210 -5.30 -11.76 -18.49
CA ILE A 210 -5.06 -13.17 -18.79
C ILE A 210 -6.08 -13.67 -19.81
N ILE A 211 -7.37 -13.42 -19.59
CA ILE A 211 -8.43 -13.84 -20.53
C ILE A 211 -8.25 -13.18 -21.90
N SER A 212 -7.90 -11.89 -21.94
CA SER A 212 -7.64 -11.16 -23.18
C SER A 212 -6.44 -11.73 -23.93
N PHE A 213 -5.34 -11.99 -23.22
CA PHE A 213 -4.15 -12.63 -23.77
C PHE A 213 -4.46 -14.03 -24.28
N LEU A 214 -5.18 -14.82 -23.50
CA LEU A 214 -5.57 -16.18 -23.85
C LEU A 214 -6.48 -16.19 -25.09
N SER A 215 -7.40 -15.23 -25.20
CA SER A 215 -8.25 -15.03 -26.37
C SER A 215 -7.44 -14.69 -27.62
N VAL A 216 -6.47 -13.78 -27.53
CA VAL A 216 -5.55 -13.46 -28.65
C VAL A 216 -4.71 -14.67 -29.03
N PHE A 217 -4.17 -15.37 -28.04
CA PHE A 217 -3.38 -16.59 -28.25
C PHE A 217 -4.20 -17.66 -28.98
N PHE A 218 -5.42 -17.96 -28.51
CA PHE A 218 -6.29 -18.97 -29.14
C PHE A 218 -6.81 -18.56 -30.51
N LYS A 219 -7.08 -17.26 -30.76
CA LYS A 219 -7.61 -16.81 -32.05
C LYS A 219 -6.55 -16.64 -33.13
N GLN A 220 -5.35 -16.19 -32.76
CA GLN A 220 -4.35 -15.76 -33.74
C GLN A 220 -3.13 -16.67 -33.78
N TRP A 221 -2.62 -17.08 -32.61
CA TRP A 221 -1.37 -17.84 -32.53
C TRP A 221 -1.60 -19.34 -32.64
N LEU A 222 -2.61 -19.87 -31.95
CA LEU A 222 -2.89 -21.31 -31.96
C LEU A 222 -3.21 -21.84 -33.36
N PRO A 223 -4.03 -21.19 -34.21
CA PRO A 223 -4.28 -21.69 -35.56
C PRO A 223 -3.02 -21.68 -36.42
N SER A 224 -2.20 -20.62 -36.35
CA SER A 224 -0.94 -20.53 -37.10
C SER A 224 0.10 -21.56 -36.61
N PHE A 225 0.17 -21.79 -35.30
CA PHE A 225 1.01 -22.82 -34.72
C PHE A 225 0.53 -24.23 -35.11
N ILE A 226 -0.77 -24.50 -35.04
CA ILE A 226 -1.35 -25.78 -35.49
C ILE A 226 -1.13 -25.96 -36.99
N GLU A 227 -1.23 -24.92 -37.81
CA GLU A 227 -0.95 -24.99 -39.25
C GLU A 227 0.54 -25.29 -39.51
N THR A 228 1.45 -24.66 -38.76
CA THR A 228 2.89 -24.90 -38.89
C THR A 228 3.25 -26.31 -38.39
N LEU A 229 2.65 -26.74 -37.27
CA LEU A 229 2.85 -28.06 -36.70
C LEU A 229 2.23 -29.14 -37.59
N THR A 230 1.05 -28.91 -38.17
CA THR A 230 0.44 -29.86 -39.12
C THR A 230 1.23 -29.93 -40.42
N LYS A 231 1.75 -28.80 -40.95
CA LYS A 231 2.70 -28.83 -42.08
C LYS A 231 3.98 -29.58 -41.73
N PHE A 232 4.58 -29.30 -40.58
CA PHE A 232 5.75 -30.01 -40.09
C PHE A 232 5.49 -31.51 -39.93
N LEU A 233 4.35 -31.89 -39.32
CA LEU A 233 3.95 -33.29 -39.14
C LEU A 233 3.55 -33.97 -40.46
N PHE A 234 2.98 -33.25 -41.44
CA PHE A 234 2.68 -33.79 -42.78
C PHE A 234 3.92 -33.89 -43.68
N ASP A 235 4.90 -33.00 -43.50
CA ASP A 235 6.21 -33.08 -44.17
C ASP A 235 7.05 -34.24 -43.64
N PHE A 236 6.72 -34.81 -42.47
CA PHE A 236 7.11 -36.17 -42.12
C PHE A 236 6.26 -37.18 -42.89
N SER A 237 6.53 -37.28 -44.19
CA SER A 237 6.06 -38.41 -44.99
C SER A 237 6.44 -39.72 -44.27
N PRO A 238 5.55 -40.72 -44.18
CA PRO A 238 5.88 -42.03 -43.64
C PRO A 238 7.10 -42.65 -44.34
N LEU A 239 7.39 -42.21 -45.57
CA LEU A 239 8.59 -42.54 -46.32
C LEU A 239 9.88 -42.06 -45.61
N THR A 240 9.90 -40.83 -45.06
CA THR A 240 11.04 -40.27 -44.31
C THR A 240 11.27 -41.00 -42.98
N THR A 241 10.20 -41.40 -42.29
CA THR A 241 10.27 -42.19 -41.06
C THR A 241 10.78 -43.60 -41.36
N LEU A 242 10.32 -44.19 -42.47
CA LEU A 242 10.80 -45.49 -42.97
C LEU A 242 12.26 -45.42 -43.40
N PHE A 243 12.68 -44.37 -44.12
CA PHE A 243 14.08 -44.14 -44.46
C PHE A 243 14.94 -43.99 -43.20
N ARG A 244 14.51 -43.26 -42.18
CA ARG A 244 15.27 -43.15 -40.91
C ARG A 244 15.43 -44.50 -40.21
N ILE A 245 14.39 -45.33 -40.15
CA ILE A 245 14.48 -46.68 -39.56
C ILE A 245 15.43 -47.57 -40.38
N VAL A 246 15.36 -47.52 -41.71
CA VAL A 246 16.26 -48.27 -42.61
C VAL A 246 17.71 -47.80 -42.46
N PHE A 247 17.97 -46.49 -42.43
CA PHE A 247 19.31 -45.95 -42.26
C PHE A 247 19.91 -46.26 -40.87
N ILE A 248 19.10 -46.22 -39.81
CA ILE A 248 19.55 -46.63 -38.46
C ILE A 248 19.86 -48.13 -38.43
N GLY A 249 19.03 -48.96 -39.08
CA GLY A 249 19.29 -50.41 -39.21
C GLY A 249 20.56 -50.73 -40.00
N ILE A 250 20.80 -50.03 -41.12
CA ILE A 250 22.02 -50.17 -41.94
C ILE A 250 23.24 -49.69 -41.16
N TYR A 251 23.14 -48.57 -40.44
CA TYR A 251 24.23 -48.05 -39.61
C TYR A 251 24.61 -49.03 -38.50
N PHE A 252 23.62 -49.66 -37.86
CA PHE A 252 23.85 -50.70 -36.87
C PHE A 252 24.49 -51.95 -37.49
N PHE A 253 23.99 -52.41 -38.65
CA PHE A 253 24.59 -53.53 -39.40
C PHE A 253 26.06 -53.25 -39.76
N LEU A 254 26.39 -52.04 -40.21
CA LEU A 254 27.76 -51.64 -40.54
C LEU A 254 28.68 -51.58 -39.30
N ILE A 255 28.16 -51.11 -38.16
CA ILE A 255 28.91 -51.12 -36.88
C ILE A 255 29.18 -52.55 -36.41
N CYS A 256 28.18 -53.43 -36.49
CA CYS A 256 28.31 -54.83 -36.12
C CYS A 256 29.24 -55.60 -37.08
N TYR A 257 29.21 -55.28 -38.39
CA TYR A 257 30.05 -55.92 -39.40
C TYR A 257 31.54 -55.57 -39.24
N LYS A 258 31.85 -54.34 -38.83
CA LYS A 258 33.24 -53.86 -38.74
C LYS A 258 33.95 -54.28 -37.44
N ARG A 259 33.24 -54.77 -36.42
CA ARG A 259 33.80 -55.08 -35.10
C ARG A 259 33.75 -56.58 -34.83
N ARG A 260 34.85 -57.19 -34.36
CA ARG A 260 34.87 -58.63 -34.01
C ARG A 260 33.80 -58.91 -32.94
N PRO A 261 33.07 -60.04 -33.04
CA PRO A 261 31.87 -60.31 -32.25
C PRO A 261 32.11 -60.41 -30.73
N SER A 262 33.37 -60.52 -30.28
CA SER A 262 33.73 -60.62 -28.86
C SER A 262 33.67 -59.31 -28.08
N ASP A 263 33.65 -58.15 -28.75
CA ASP A 263 33.89 -56.84 -28.10
C ASP A 263 32.63 -55.95 -28.08
N ILE A 264 31.48 -56.49 -28.44
CA ILE A 264 30.23 -55.72 -28.43
C ILE A 264 29.71 -55.66 -26.99
N ASN A 265 29.96 -54.53 -26.33
CA ASN A 265 29.41 -54.25 -25.01
C ASN A 265 27.88 -54.43 -25.01
N LEU A 266 27.38 -55.28 -24.11
CA LEU A 266 25.95 -55.53 -23.89
C LEU A 266 25.16 -54.22 -23.75
N LEU A 267 25.76 -53.20 -23.13
CA LEU A 267 25.19 -51.86 -22.97
C LEU A 267 24.87 -51.20 -24.33
N THR A 268 25.74 -51.35 -25.32
CA THR A 268 25.53 -50.79 -26.67
C THR A 268 24.34 -51.45 -27.36
N ILE A 269 24.17 -52.78 -27.18
CA ILE A 269 23.02 -53.51 -27.70
C ILE A 269 21.73 -53.04 -27.01
N ILE A 270 21.74 -52.87 -25.69
CA ILE A 270 20.58 -52.39 -24.94
C ILE A 270 20.20 -50.98 -25.38
N ILE A 271 21.15 -50.05 -25.50
CA ILE A 271 20.87 -48.68 -25.95
C ILE A 271 20.28 -48.67 -27.37
N CYS A 272 20.82 -49.49 -28.29
CA CYS A 272 20.28 -49.59 -29.64
C CYS A 272 18.86 -50.17 -29.67
N LEU A 273 18.60 -51.19 -28.85
CA LEU A 273 17.27 -51.79 -28.74
C LEU A 273 16.24 -50.81 -28.19
N VAL A 274 16.60 -49.98 -27.21
CA VAL A 274 15.75 -48.91 -26.68
C VAL A 274 15.44 -47.87 -27.76
N ILE A 275 16.45 -47.45 -28.54
CA ILE A 275 16.26 -46.48 -29.62
C ILE A 275 15.33 -47.06 -30.70
N VAL A 276 15.49 -48.33 -31.08
CA VAL A 276 14.62 -48.99 -32.07
C VAL A 276 13.18 -49.09 -31.55
N LEU A 277 12.98 -49.54 -30.30
CA LEU A 277 11.65 -49.64 -29.69
C LEU A 277 10.96 -48.27 -29.61
N PHE A 278 11.67 -47.22 -29.24
CA PHE A 278 11.12 -45.86 -29.17
C PHE A 278 10.67 -45.36 -30.55
N ASN A 279 11.46 -45.61 -31.60
CA ASN A 279 11.08 -45.24 -32.96
C ASN A 279 9.89 -46.06 -33.49
N ILE A 280 9.81 -47.35 -33.15
CA ILE A 280 8.63 -48.19 -33.46
C ILE A 280 7.38 -47.66 -32.75
N LEU A 281 7.49 -47.26 -31.48
CA LEU A 281 6.38 -46.68 -30.74
C LEU A 281 5.86 -45.39 -31.40
N ILE A 282 6.78 -44.51 -31.83
CA ILE A 282 6.42 -43.29 -32.57
C ILE A 282 5.72 -43.64 -33.90
N LEU A 283 6.20 -44.64 -34.63
CA LEU A 283 5.57 -45.09 -35.88
C LEU A 283 4.15 -45.63 -35.65
N ILE A 284 3.96 -46.45 -34.60
CA ILE A 284 2.63 -46.98 -34.23
C ILE A 284 1.69 -45.83 -33.86
N LEU A 285 2.15 -44.88 -33.04
CA LEU A 285 1.34 -43.72 -32.65
C LEU A 285 0.94 -42.88 -33.88
N HIS A 286 1.88 -42.69 -34.81
CA HIS A 286 1.61 -41.99 -36.06
C HIS A 286 0.59 -42.75 -36.92
N LEU A 287 0.70 -44.08 -37.05
CA LEU A 287 -0.27 -44.89 -37.77
C LEU A 287 -1.67 -44.79 -37.16
N ILE A 288 -1.78 -44.82 -35.82
CA ILE A 288 -3.05 -44.65 -35.11
C ILE A 288 -3.66 -43.28 -35.40
N ILE A 289 -2.88 -42.20 -35.29
CA ILE A 289 -3.36 -40.83 -35.57
C ILE A 289 -3.81 -40.69 -37.03
N THR A 290 -3.04 -41.25 -37.96
CA THR A 290 -3.34 -41.19 -39.40
C THR A 290 -4.62 -41.96 -39.72
N HIS A 291 -4.78 -43.16 -39.14
CA HIS A 291 -5.95 -43.98 -39.34
C HIS A 291 -7.20 -43.37 -38.67
N PHE A 292 -7.03 -42.67 -37.55
CA PHE A 292 -8.10 -41.91 -36.90
C PHE A 292 -8.55 -40.72 -37.77
N ASN A 293 -7.60 -39.99 -38.35
CA ASN A 293 -7.92 -38.89 -39.28
C ASN A 293 -8.63 -39.40 -40.55
N LEU A 294 -8.25 -40.57 -41.08
CA LEU A 294 -8.94 -41.21 -42.20
C LEU A 294 -10.38 -41.60 -41.83
N LEU A 295 -10.58 -42.21 -40.65
CA LEU A 295 -11.92 -42.56 -40.17
C LEU A 295 -12.78 -41.31 -39.95
N PHE A 296 -12.20 -40.23 -39.42
CA PHE A 296 -12.88 -38.96 -39.26
C PHE A 296 -13.28 -38.33 -40.61
N LEU A 297 -12.42 -38.40 -41.61
CA LEU A 297 -12.72 -37.93 -42.98
C LEU A 297 -13.88 -38.74 -43.60
N ILE A 298 -13.85 -40.07 -43.48
CA ILE A 298 -14.93 -40.95 -43.95
C ILE A 298 -16.25 -40.59 -43.24
N PHE A 299 -16.21 -40.36 -41.93
CA PHE A 299 -17.38 -39.94 -41.17
C PHE A 299 -17.92 -38.58 -41.65
N LEU A 300 -17.04 -37.62 -41.92
CA LEU A 300 -17.41 -36.30 -42.44
C LEU A 300 -18.07 -36.41 -43.82
N ILE A 301 -17.54 -37.25 -44.72
CA ILE A 301 -18.10 -37.51 -46.05
C ILE A 301 -19.49 -38.17 -45.93
N ILE A 302 -19.67 -39.11 -45.02
CA ILE A 302 -20.98 -39.73 -44.75
C ILE A 302 -21.99 -38.69 -44.23
N MET A 303 -21.55 -37.80 -43.34
CA MET A 303 -22.39 -36.72 -42.81
C MET A 303 -22.77 -35.71 -43.88
N ILE A 304 -21.83 -35.29 -44.72
CA ILE A 304 -22.08 -34.40 -45.87
C ILE A 304 -23.02 -35.09 -46.87
N GLY A 305 -22.79 -36.36 -47.19
CA GLY A 305 -23.66 -37.14 -48.07
C GLY A 305 -25.09 -37.23 -47.55
N LYS A 306 -25.28 -37.48 -46.25
CA LYS A 306 -26.61 -37.45 -45.62
C LYS A 306 -27.23 -36.05 -45.63
N TYR A 307 -26.45 -35.02 -45.36
CA TYR A 307 -26.93 -33.63 -45.40
C TYR A 307 -27.41 -33.23 -46.80
N PHE A 308 -26.63 -33.54 -47.85
CA PHE A 308 -27.04 -33.29 -49.23
C PHE A 308 -28.21 -34.16 -49.70
N HIS A 309 -28.30 -35.41 -49.22
CA HIS A 309 -29.47 -36.27 -49.50
C HIS A 309 -30.75 -35.76 -48.82
N ILE A 310 -30.64 -35.03 -47.70
CA ILE A 310 -31.78 -34.39 -47.02
C ILE A 310 -32.18 -33.07 -47.70
N GLN A 311 -31.28 -32.43 -48.45
CA GLN A 311 -31.50 -31.15 -49.12
C GLN A 311 -31.83 -31.25 -50.62
N LEU A 312 -31.88 -32.45 -51.20
CA LEU A 312 -32.46 -32.62 -52.53
C LEU A 312 -33.96 -32.30 -52.43
N PRO A 313 -34.45 -31.21 -53.07
CA PRO A 313 -35.87 -30.91 -53.09
C PRO A 313 -36.60 -32.09 -53.73
N ASN A 314 -37.80 -32.41 -53.21
CA ASN A 314 -38.64 -33.49 -53.69
C ASN A 314 -38.55 -33.61 -55.23
N ASN A 315 -38.26 -34.82 -55.72
CA ASN A 315 -38.05 -35.12 -57.15
C ASN A 315 -39.11 -34.51 -58.09
N GLU A 316 -40.30 -34.18 -57.59
CA GLU A 316 -41.35 -33.49 -58.34
C GLU A 316 -40.97 -32.09 -58.84
N GLU A 317 -40.25 -31.27 -58.07
CA GLU A 317 -39.87 -29.92 -58.54
C GLU A 317 -38.81 -29.99 -59.64
N ILE A 318 -37.85 -30.90 -59.51
CA ILE A 318 -36.82 -31.14 -60.53
C ILE A 318 -37.45 -31.73 -61.80
N LEU A 319 -38.40 -32.67 -61.65
CA LEU A 319 -39.11 -33.26 -62.79
C LEU A 319 -40.00 -32.24 -63.51
N ASN A 320 -40.68 -31.36 -62.76
CA ASN A 320 -41.47 -30.27 -63.33
C ASN A 320 -40.59 -29.25 -64.06
N PHE A 321 -39.42 -28.92 -63.51
CA PHE A 321 -38.45 -28.04 -64.18
C PHE A 321 -37.92 -28.64 -65.48
N LEU A 322 -37.54 -29.93 -65.47
CA LEU A 322 -37.08 -30.64 -66.66
C LEU A 322 -38.18 -30.75 -67.74
N ASN A 323 -39.42 -31.02 -67.33
CA ASN A 323 -40.56 -31.02 -68.25
C ASN A 323 -40.84 -29.63 -68.83
N HIS A 324 -40.65 -28.57 -68.05
CA HIS A 324 -40.81 -27.20 -68.55
C HIS A 324 -39.77 -26.85 -69.62
N ILE A 325 -38.49 -27.19 -69.40
CA ILE A 325 -37.42 -27.01 -70.40
C ILE A 325 -37.74 -27.82 -71.66
N ARG A 326 -38.19 -29.06 -71.52
CA ARG A 326 -38.56 -29.93 -72.65
C ARG A 326 -39.68 -29.32 -73.49
N ASN A 327 -40.70 -28.77 -72.84
CA ASN A 327 -41.83 -28.12 -73.52
C ASN A 327 -41.41 -26.83 -74.23
N GLN A 328 -40.52 -26.02 -73.64
CA GLN A 328 -39.97 -24.84 -74.32
C GLN A 328 -39.17 -25.21 -75.58
N TYR A 329 -38.40 -26.28 -75.52
CA TYR A 329 -37.63 -26.76 -76.68
C TYR A 329 -38.52 -27.27 -77.82
N GLN A 330 -39.70 -27.82 -77.49
CA GLN A 330 -40.68 -28.25 -78.50
C GLN A 330 -41.44 -27.08 -79.15
N GLN A 331 -41.56 -25.92 -78.50
CA GLN A 331 -42.20 -24.74 -79.09
C GLN A 331 -41.28 -23.96 -80.03
N LEU A 332 -39.97 -24.15 -79.92
CA LEU A 332 -38.95 -23.53 -80.79
C LEU A 332 -38.69 -24.32 -82.09
N ARG A 333 -39.38 -25.44 -82.27
CA ARG A 333 -39.27 -26.32 -83.44
C ARG A 333 -40.61 -26.37 -84.15
#